data_AF-A0A016S1N4-F1
#
_entry.id   AF-A0A016S1N4-F1
#
_cell.length_a   1.000
_cell.length_b   1.000
_cell.length_c   1.000
_cell.angle_alpha   90.00
_cell.angle_beta   90.00
_cell.angle_gamma   90.00
#
_symmetry.space_group_name_H-M   'P 1'
#
loop_
_entity.id
_entity.type
_entity.pdbx_description
1 polymer ?
#
loop_
_entity_poly.entity_id
_entity_poly.type
_entity_poly.pdbx_seq_one_letter_code
_entity_poly.pdbx_strand_id
1 'polypeptide(L)'
;MKRGVEQGDICSPKAFTCALKSVVRQVAEKDGFEIHGETLQMLLFADDVVLVASKPATLQSLLNEMCHLTESIGLKIHPGKTKWMKNAYCDDFEIKLNNQLVERVEHYVYLGQAIRMDNDLQLELSRQRKAGWIAFSKIDVLLRNKDIPAQTKSQLSHSNVLPALLYGCETWNLTKAEERSLQVAQRAMERRMLGISRLEHKKNEEIREISQLHEIVNLLHKRKKIVGRARRQNERQSLDGVTFALVPTNKTSRYEDHRCDG
;
A
#
# COMPACT_ATOMS: atom_id res chain seq x y z
N MET A 1 -15.66 32.00 7.08
CA MET A 1 -15.19 31.38 5.81
C MET A 1 -15.55 29.90 5.85
N LYS A 2 -16.41 29.41 4.96
CA LYS A 2 -16.64 27.96 4.83
C LYS A 2 -15.37 27.33 4.25
N ARG A 3 -14.71 26.44 4.99
CA ARG A 3 -13.50 25.74 4.55
C ARG A 3 -13.88 24.31 4.16
N GLY A 4 -13.46 23.87 2.98
CA GLY A 4 -13.74 22.53 2.46
C GLY A 4 -13.84 22.51 0.93
N VAL A 5 -13.54 21.37 0.33
CA VAL A 5 -13.79 21.09 -1.09
C VAL A 5 -14.91 20.05 -1.18
N GLU A 6 -15.83 20.19 -2.13
CA GLU A 6 -16.96 19.27 -2.27
C GLU A 6 -16.49 17.87 -2.67
N GLN A 7 -16.99 16.84 -2.00
CA GLN A 7 -16.72 15.45 -2.39
C GLN A 7 -17.50 15.13 -3.66
N GLY A 8 -16.82 14.61 -4.69
CA GLY A 8 -17.41 14.25 -5.98
C GLY A 8 -17.19 15.28 -7.08
N ASP A 9 -16.72 16.49 -6.77
CA ASP A 9 -16.28 17.45 -7.79
C ASP A 9 -14.92 17.03 -8.41
N ILE A 10 -14.81 17.20 -9.72
CA ILE A 10 -13.65 16.85 -10.55
C ILE A 10 -12.44 17.74 -10.20
N CYS A 11 -12.67 18.99 -9.78
CA CYS A 11 -11.61 19.93 -9.44
C CYS A 11 -11.11 19.77 -7.99
N SER A 12 -11.95 19.30 -7.08
CA SER A 12 -11.63 19.10 -5.66
C SER A 12 -10.32 18.33 -5.35
N PRO A 13 -10.00 17.20 -6.03
CA PRO A 13 -8.74 16.50 -5.79
C PRO A 13 -7.51 17.34 -6.16
N LYS A 14 -7.55 18.01 -7.32
CA LYS A 14 -6.44 18.86 -7.80
C LYS A 14 -6.23 20.06 -6.89
N ALA A 15 -7.31 20.73 -6.51
CA ALA A 15 -7.26 21.87 -5.60
C ALA A 15 -6.64 21.48 -4.24
N PHE A 16 -7.05 20.33 -3.69
CA PHE A 16 -6.47 19.80 -2.46
C PHE A 16 -4.99 19.48 -2.61
N THR A 17 -4.58 18.79 -3.67
CA THR A 17 -3.16 18.48 -3.93
C THR A 17 -2.33 19.75 -4.10
N CYS A 18 -2.86 20.78 -4.76
CA CYS A 18 -2.18 22.07 -4.90
C CYS A 18 -1.97 22.76 -3.54
N ALA A 19 -3.01 22.81 -2.69
CA ALA A 19 -2.91 23.37 -1.36
C ALA A 19 -1.87 22.64 -0.49
N LEU A 20 -1.91 21.30 -0.48
CA LEU A 20 -0.95 20.50 0.27
C LEU A 20 0.49 20.69 -0.25
N LYS A 21 0.69 20.70 -1.58
CA LYS A 21 2.00 20.99 -2.18
C LYS A 21 2.54 22.37 -1.79
N SER A 22 1.69 23.38 -1.67
CA SER A 22 2.09 24.72 -1.23
C SER A 22 2.61 24.72 0.21
N VAL A 23 2.02 23.89 1.08
CA VAL A 23 2.49 23.69 2.46
C VAL A 23 3.82 22.94 2.48
N VAL A 24 3.92 21.84 1.75
CA VAL A 24 5.14 21.01 1.75
C VAL A 24 6.37 21.78 1.26
N ARG A 25 6.20 22.71 0.31
CA ARG A 25 7.30 23.57 -0.16
C ARG A 25 7.83 24.55 0.90
N GLN A 26 7.08 24.83 1.96
CA GLN A 26 7.47 25.73 3.03
C GLN A 26 8.24 25.04 4.16
N VAL A 27 8.26 23.70 4.18
CA VAL A 27 8.99 22.92 5.19
C VAL A 27 10.49 23.27 5.11
N ALA A 28 10.97 23.92 6.16
CA ALA A 28 12.34 24.40 6.30
C ALA A 28 13.28 23.30 6.79
N GLU A 29 12.79 22.41 7.66
CA GLU A 29 13.58 21.29 8.17
C GLU A 29 13.94 20.34 7.01
N LYS A 30 15.23 19.95 6.92
CA LYS A 30 15.76 19.08 5.86
C LYS A 30 16.46 17.88 6.46
N ASP A 31 15.98 16.71 6.08
CA ASP A 31 16.55 15.40 6.36
C ASP A 31 15.88 14.39 5.41
N GLY A 32 16.25 13.12 5.49
CA GLY A 32 15.63 12.06 4.71
C GLY A 32 16.66 11.03 4.28
N PHE A 33 16.29 10.20 3.31
CA PHE A 33 17.19 9.20 2.74
C PHE A 33 17.65 9.56 1.35
N GLU A 34 18.94 9.46 1.10
CA GLU A 34 19.48 9.56 -0.24
C GLU A 34 19.05 8.35 -1.07
N ILE A 35 18.28 8.62 -2.11
CA ILE A 35 17.84 7.65 -3.10
C ILE A 35 18.27 8.18 -4.45
N HIS A 36 19.30 7.54 -5.04
CA HIS A 36 19.82 7.90 -6.36
C HIS A 36 20.28 9.38 -6.48
N GLY A 37 20.84 9.94 -5.39
CA GLY A 37 21.31 11.32 -5.33
C GLY A 37 20.22 12.37 -5.07
N GLU A 38 19.01 11.93 -4.76
CA GLU A 38 17.92 12.78 -4.29
C GLU A 38 17.51 12.39 -2.87
N THR A 39 17.34 13.38 -1.99
CA THR A 39 16.86 13.16 -0.63
C THR A 39 15.35 12.90 -0.61
N LEU A 40 14.94 11.69 -0.26
CA LEU A 40 13.55 11.36 0.06
C LEU A 40 13.23 11.76 1.50
N GLN A 41 12.58 12.91 1.65
CA GLN A 41 12.07 13.40 2.94
C GLN A 41 10.57 13.09 3.14
N MET A 42 9.79 13.04 2.05
CA MET A 42 8.33 12.92 2.15
C MET A 42 7.72 12.15 0.98
N LEU A 43 6.69 11.33 1.26
CA LEU A 43 5.77 10.79 0.24
C LEU A 43 4.38 11.37 0.47
N LEU A 44 3.73 11.80 -0.60
CA LEU A 44 2.42 12.43 -0.56
C LEU A 44 1.47 11.70 -1.51
N PHE A 45 0.37 11.18 -0.98
CA PHE A 45 -0.70 10.62 -1.78
C PHE A 45 -2.07 11.03 -1.23
N ALA A 46 -2.77 11.90 -1.96
CA ALA A 46 -3.98 12.53 -1.46
C ALA A 46 -3.76 13.09 -0.04
N ASP A 47 -4.55 12.65 0.94
CA ASP A 47 -4.48 13.03 2.35
C ASP A 47 -3.47 12.22 3.19
N ASP A 48 -2.93 11.12 2.65
CA ASP A 48 -1.91 10.31 3.29
C ASP A 48 -0.52 10.93 3.05
N VAL A 49 0.10 11.40 4.13
CA VAL A 49 1.46 11.93 4.12
C VAL A 49 2.39 11.02 4.88
N VAL A 50 3.59 10.85 4.34
CA VAL A 50 4.67 10.06 4.91
C VAL A 50 5.87 10.97 5.09
N LEU A 51 6.31 11.20 6.31
CA LEU A 51 7.53 11.94 6.64
C LEU A 51 8.66 10.95 6.87
N VAL A 52 9.87 11.32 6.50
CA VAL A 52 11.05 10.46 6.53
C VAL A 52 12.22 11.27 7.09
N ALA A 53 12.93 10.73 8.06
CA ALA A 53 14.08 11.35 8.69
C ALA A 53 15.11 10.29 9.09
N SER A 54 16.39 10.66 9.09
CA SER A 54 17.47 9.81 9.60
C SER A 54 17.64 9.93 11.12
N LYS A 55 17.16 11.03 11.72
CA LYS A 55 17.32 11.32 13.15
C LYS A 55 15.98 11.50 13.86
N PRO A 56 15.83 10.95 15.09
CA PRO A 56 14.62 11.14 15.91
C PRO A 56 14.23 12.61 16.13
N ALA A 57 15.22 13.46 16.46
CA ALA A 57 15.01 14.88 16.70
C ALA A 57 14.46 15.59 15.45
N THR A 58 15.00 15.25 14.28
CA THR A 58 14.54 15.83 13.01
C THR A 58 13.16 15.33 12.64
N LEU A 59 12.82 14.05 12.88
CA LEU A 59 11.45 13.58 12.67
C LEU A 59 10.44 14.34 13.52
N GLN A 60 10.77 14.57 14.80
CA GLN A 60 9.92 15.33 15.71
C GLN A 60 9.75 16.78 15.25
N SER A 61 10.83 17.43 14.79
CA SER A 61 10.79 18.78 14.20
C SER A 61 9.90 18.83 12.96
N LEU A 62 10.10 17.89 12.02
CA LEU A 62 9.30 17.75 10.79
C LEU A 62 7.81 17.56 11.09
N LEU A 63 7.47 16.71 12.06
CA LEU A 63 6.08 16.48 12.44
C LEU A 63 5.43 17.75 13.01
N ASN A 64 6.15 18.48 13.85
CA ASN A 64 5.66 19.73 14.45
C ASN A 64 5.46 20.81 13.38
N GLU A 65 6.45 20.98 12.50
CA GLU A 65 6.39 21.94 11.39
C GLU A 65 5.23 21.61 10.45
N MET A 66 5.05 20.34 10.08
CA MET A 66 3.93 19.89 9.27
C MET A 66 2.59 20.15 9.94
N CYS A 67 2.49 19.96 11.26
CA CYS A 67 1.28 20.29 12.02
C CYS A 67 0.94 21.77 11.89
N HIS A 68 1.90 22.65 12.15
CA HIS A 68 1.69 24.10 12.07
C HIS A 68 1.36 24.58 10.64
N LEU A 69 2.08 24.08 9.63
CA LEU A 69 1.83 24.49 8.25
C LEU A 69 0.48 23.99 7.72
N THR A 70 0.09 22.75 8.05
CA THR A 70 -1.22 22.22 7.62
C THR A 70 -2.38 22.93 8.31
N GLU A 71 -2.23 23.32 9.57
CA GLU A 71 -3.22 24.13 10.30
C GLU A 71 -3.43 25.51 9.66
N SER A 72 -2.38 26.13 9.13
CA SER A 72 -2.45 27.42 8.45
C SER A 72 -3.40 27.42 7.24
N ILE A 73 -3.48 26.28 6.54
CA ILE A 73 -4.40 26.06 5.40
C ILE A 73 -5.72 25.40 5.83
N GLY A 74 -5.97 25.25 7.14
CA GLY A 74 -7.19 24.69 7.69
C GLY A 74 -7.29 23.17 7.66
N LEU A 75 -6.17 22.46 7.45
CA LEU A 75 -6.10 21.01 7.61
C LEU A 75 -5.66 20.65 9.02
N LYS A 76 -6.11 19.50 9.51
CA LYS A 76 -5.69 18.98 10.83
C LYS A 76 -5.18 17.56 10.68
N ILE A 77 -4.07 17.29 11.34
CA ILE A 77 -3.52 15.94 11.46
C ILE A 77 -4.40 15.13 12.42
N HIS A 78 -4.73 13.89 12.06
CA HIS A 78 -5.55 13.02 12.90
C HIS A 78 -4.69 12.19 13.87
N PRO A 79 -4.60 12.54 15.17
CA PRO A 79 -3.67 11.90 16.11
C PRO A 79 -3.87 10.40 16.25
N GLY A 80 -5.13 9.91 16.24
CA GLY A 80 -5.41 8.48 16.35
C GLY A 80 -5.00 7.63 15.13
N LYS A 81 -4.85 8.24 13.95
CA LYS A 81 -4.45 7.56 12.71
C LYS A 81 -2.96 7.77 12.41
N THR A 82 -2.36 8.83 12.96
CA THR A 82 -0.92 9.06 12.93
C THR A 82 -0.22 7.97 13.72
N LYS A 83 0.74 7.31 13.07
CA LYS A 83 1.60 6.28 13.66
C LYS A 83 3.05 6.56 13.25
N TRP A 84 3.99 6.04 14.01
CA TRP A 84 5.39 6.10 13.65
C TRP A 84 6.06 4.73 13.77
N MET A 85 7.16 4.57 13.05
CA MET A 85 7.92 3.33 12.95
C MET A 85 9.42 3.65 12.86
N LYS A 86 10.26 2.74 13.37
CA LYS A 86 11.72 2.80 13.26
C LYS A 86 12.29 1.47 12.77
N ASN A 87 13.53 1.50 12.26
CA ASN A 87 14.27 0.27 11.99
C ASN A 87 14.99 -0.24 13.24
N ALA A 88 15.64 -1.41 13.10
CA ALA A 88 16.43 -2.04 14.15
C ALA A 88 17.73 -1.30 14.50
N TYR A 89 18.17 -0.36 13.65
CA TYR A 89 19.42 0.40 13.83
C TYR A 89 19.24 1.70 14.62
N CYS A 90 18.01 2.03 14.99
CA CYS A 90 17.69 3.20 15.77
C CYS A 90 17.30 2.78 17.20
N ASP A 91 17.81 3.52 18.19
CA ASP A 91 17.44 3.33 19.59
C ASP A 91 15.95 3.61 19.82
N ASP A 92 15.43 3.24 20.98
CA ASP A 92 14.05 3.61 21.35
C ASP A 92 13.96 5.10 21.69
N PHE A 93 12.90 5.74 21.20
CA PHE A 93 12.54 7.13 21.49
C PHE A 93 11.03 7.31 21.38
N GLU A 94 10.55 8.48 21.76
CA GLU A 94 9.14 8.85 21.68
C GLU A 94 8.93 9.94 20.63
N ILE A 95 7.80 9.86 19.93
CA ILE A 95 7.30 10.93 19.07
C ILE A 95 6.00 11.47 19.66
N LYS A 96 5.86 12.79 19.67
CA LYS A 96 4.69 13.49 20.19
C LYS A 96 4.05 14.34 19.09
N LEU A 97 2.72 14.34 19.05
CA LEU A 97 1.92 15.24 18.23
C LEU A 97 1.01 16.02 19.18
N ASN A 98 1.11 17.35 19.21
CA ASN A 98 0.35 18.20 20.14
C ASN A 98 0.45 17.73 21.60
N ASN A 99 1.66 17.41 22.04
CA ASN A 99 2.01 16.86 23.37
C ASN A 99 1.41 15.47 23.69
N GLN A 100 0.74 14.82 22.74
CA GLN A 100 0.25 13.45 22.90
C GLN A 100 1.23 12.46 22.26
N LEU A 101 1.49 11.34 22.94
CA LEU A 101 2.33 10.27 22.40
C LEU A 101 1.70 9.68 21.14
N VAL A 102 2.49 9.60 20.08
CA VAL A 102 2.11 8.91 18.86
C VAL A 102 2.44 7.43 19.04
N GLU A 103 1.48 6.56 18.75
CA GLU A 103 1.68 5.11 18.87
C GLU A 103 2.77 4.62 17.90
N ARG A 104 3.75 3.88 18.46
CA ARG A 104 4.75 3.14 17.70
C ARG A 104 4.14 1.83 17.21
N VAL A 105 4.29 1.52 15.93
CA VAL A 105 3.79 0.27 15.33
C VAL A 105 4.91 -0.51 14.65
N GLU A 106 4.78 -1.84 14.60
CA GLU A 106 5.74 -2.71 13.88
C GLU A 106 5.41 -2.83 12.38
N HIS A 107 4.16 -2.55 12.02
CA HIS A 107 3.70 -2.53 10.63
C HIS A 107 2.63 -1.46 10.42
N TYR A 108 2.55 -0.95 9.20
CA TYR A 108 1.50 -0.02 8.81
C TYR A 108 1.01 -0.31 7.40
N VAL A 109 -0.29 -0.15 7.13
CA VAL A 109 -0.85 -0.32 5.78
C VAL A 109 -0.89 1.03 5.08
N TYR A 110 0.02 1.24 4.14
CA TYR A 110 0.09 2.45 3.31
C TYR A 110 -0.30 2.10 1.87
N LEU A 111 -1.27 2.82 1.30
CA LEU A 111 -1.80 2.57 -0.05
C LEU A 111 -2.14 1.10 -0.31
N GLY A 112 -2.69 0.42 0.70
CA GLY A 112 -3.08 -0.99 0.60
C GLY A 112 -1.97 -2.02 0.81
N GLN A 113 -0.68 -1.62 0.87
CA GLN A 113 0.45 -2.49 1.17
C GLN A 113 0.86 -2.40 2.64
N ALA A 114 1.08 -3.53 3.30
CA ALA A 114 1.69 -3.57 4.62
C ALA A 114 3.21 -3.32 4.51
N ILE A 115 3.66 -2.24 5.15
CA ILE A 115 5.06 -1.83 5.23
C ILE A 115 5.61 -2.25 6.59
N ARG A 116 6.83 -2.80 6.58
CA ARG A 116 7.62 -3.18 7.76
C ARG A 116 9.08 -2.79 7.55
N MET A 117 9.79 -2.52 8.63
CA MET A 117 11.20 -2.10 8.59
C MET A 117 12.20 -3.27 8.59
N ASP A 118 11.75 -4.47 8.96
CA ASP A 118 12.53 -5.71 8.92
C ASP A 118 12.48 -6.42 7.56
N ASN A 119 11.80 -5.82 6.57
CA ASN A 119 11.57 -6.38 5.24
C ASN A 119 10.85 -7.75 5.25
N ASP A 120 10.14 -8.09 6.34
CA ASP A 120 9.33 -9.30 6.43
C ASP A 120 8.03 -9.16 5.61
N LEU A 121 7.96 -9.88 4.49
CA LEU A 121 6.82 -9.86 3.58
C LEU A 121 5.69 -10.83 3.98
N GLN A 122 5.83 -11.62 5.05
CA GLN A 122 4.82 -12.63 5.40
C GLN A 122 3.44 -12.02 5.63
N LEU A 123 3.38 -10.89 6.33
CA LEU A 123 2.13 -10.17 6.58
C LEU A 123 1.51 -9.68 5.27
N GLU A 124 2.30 -9.06 4.40
CA GLU A 124 1.82 -8.52 3.12
C GLU A 124 1.35 -9.64 2.19
N LEU A 125 2.12 -10.70 2.04
CA LEU A 125 1.74 -11.86 1.23
C LEU A 125 0.48 -12.54 1.76
N SER A 126 0.31 -12.61 3.08
CA SER A 126 -0.91 -13.11 3.70
C SER A 126 -2.12 -12.25 3.35
N ARG A 127 -1.98 -10.92 3.40
CA ARG A 127 -3.02 -9.96 3.01
C ARG A 127 -3.39 -10.11 1.53
N GLN A 128 -2.42 -10.17 0.63
CA GLN A 128 -2.71 -10.31 -0.80
C GLN A 128 -3.30 -11.67 -1.15
N ARG A 129 -2.84 -12.77 -0.53
CA ARG A 129 -3.51 -14.07 -0.67
C ARG A 129 -4.97 -13.99 -0.22
N LYS A 130 -5.26 -13.35 0.91
CA LYS A 130 -6.63 -13.15 1.40
C LYS A 130 -7.44 -12.29 0.41
N ALA A 131 -6.90 -11.20 -0.10
CA ALA A 131 -7.54 -10.35 -1.10
C ALA A 131 -7.87 -11.14 -2.39
N GLY A 132 -6.92 -11.96 -2.84
CA GLY A 132 -7.11 -12.89 -3.95
C GLY A 132 -8.25 -13.88 -3.73
N TRP A 133 -8.31 -14.50 -2.55
CA TRP A 133 -9.41 -15.41 -2.20
C TRP A 133 -10.76 -14.70 -2.12
N ILE A 134 -10.81 -13.47 -1.61
CA ILE A 134 -12.03 -12.66 -1.60
C ILE A 134 -12.45 -12.30 -3.03
N ALA A 135 -11.51 -11.94 -3.91
CA ALA A 135 -11.81 -11.67 -5.31
C ALA A 135 -12.31 -12.93 -6.02
N PHE A 136 -11.69 -14.07 -5.75
CA PHE A 136 -12.09 -15.37 -6.28
C PHE A 136 -13.50 -15.75 -5.81
N SER A 137 -13.81 -15.60 -4.52
CA SER A 137 -15.11 -15.99 -3.98
C SER A 137 -16.28 -15.21 -4.59
N LYS A 138 -16.06 -13.94 -4.94
CA LYS A 138 -17.07 -13.10 -5.62
C LYS A 138 -17.49 -13.64 -6.99
N ILE A 139 -16.62 -14.40 -7.66
CA ILE A 139 -16.89 -14.97 -8.99
C ILE A 139 -16.85 -16.51 -9.01
N ASP A 140 -16.79 -17.17 -7.84
CA ASP A 140 -16.65 -18.63 -7.69
C ASP A 140 -17.74 -19.40 -8.44
N VAL A 141 -18.97 -18.87 -8.44
CA VAL A 141 -20.11 -19.48 -9.14
C VAL A 141 -19.85 -19.58 -10.65
N LEU A 142 -19.33 -18.52 -11.27
CA LEU A 142 -18.99 -18.50 -12.69
C LEU A 142 -17.78 -19.40 -12.96
N LEU A 143 -16.75 -19.30 -12.12
CA LEU A 143 -15.52 -20.09 -12.27
C LEU A 143 -15.77 -21.60 -12.15
N ARG A 144 -16.75 -22.01 -11.35
CA ARG A 144 -17.10 -23.44 -11.17
C ARG A 144 -18.13 -23.96 -12.16
N ASN A 145 -18.80 -23.10 -12.92
CA ASN A 145 -19.78 -23.53 -13.91
C ASN A 145 -19.11 -24.34 -15.03
N LYS A 146 -19.55 -25.58 -15.28
CA LYS A 146 -18.98 -26.47 -16.29
C LYS A 146 -19.27 -26.02 -17.73
N ASP A 147 -20.32 -25.24 -17.94
CA ASP A 147 -20.74 -24.75 -19.26
C ASP A 147 -19.86 -23.58 -19.75
N ILE A 148 -19.11 -22.94 -18.85
CA ILE A 148 -18.22 -21.83 -19.19
C ILE A 148 -16.87 -22.41 -19.65
N PRO A 149 -16.38 -22.07 -20.86
CA PRO A 149 -15.08 -22.54 -21.33
C PRO A 149 -13.92 -22.12 -20.42
N ALA A 150 -12.90 -22.98 -20.31
CA ALA A 150 -11.70 -22.72 -19.49
C ALA A 150 -11.02 -21.39 -19.84
N GLN A 151 -10.95 -21.03 -21.11
CA GLN A 151 -10.38 -19.76 -21.57
C GLN A 151 -11.11 -18.54 -20.98
N THR A 152 -12.45 -18.57 -20.93
CA THR A 152 -13.25 -17.48 -20.34
C THR A 152 -13.01 -17.39 -18.84
N LYS A 153 -12.95 -18.54 -18.14
CA LYS A 153 -12.62 -18.57 -16.71
C LYS A 153 -11.22 -18.04 -16.41
N SER A 154 -10.25 -18.34 -17.28
CA SER A 154 -8.90 -17.80 -17.21
C SER A 154 -8.90 -16.28 -17.35
N GLN A 155 -9.65 -15.74 -18.32
CA GLN A 155 -9.81 -14.29 -18.51
C GLN A 155 -10.49 -13.59 -17.31
N LEU A 156 -11.54 -14.20 -16.74
CA LEU A 156 -12.21 -13.69 -15.54
C LEU A 156 -11.25 -13.66 -14.34
N SER A 157 -10.47 -14.71 -14.16
CA SER A 157 -9.45 -14.80 -13.11
C SER A 157 -8.33 -13.77 -13.32
N HIS A 158 -7.87 -13.57 -14.56
CA HIS A 158 -6.87 -12.56 -14.93
C HIS A 158 -7.33 -11.13 -14.66
N SER A 159 -8.61 -10.84 -14.85
CA SER A 159 -9.17 -9.49 -14.67
C SER A 159 -9.59 -9.19 -13.23
N ASN A 160 -9.95 -10.19 -12.43
CA ASN A 160 -10.51 -9.99 -11.09
C ASN A 160 -9.59 -10.51 -9.96
N VAL A 161 -9.05 -11.72 -10.12
CA VAL A 161 -8.33 -12.42 -9.03
C VAL A 161 -6.85 -12.06 -9.02
N LEU A 162 -6.19 -12.13 -10.18
CA LEU A 162 -4.76 -11.85 -10.28
C LEU A 162 -4.38 -10.41 -9.91
N PRO A 163 -5.17 -9.36 -10.25
CA PRO A 163 -4.86 -8.01 -9.81
C PRO A 163 -4.90 -7.86 -8.29
N ALA A 164 -5.83 -8.56 -7.60
CA ALA A 164 -5.88 -8.57 -6.15
C ALA A 164 -4.72 -9.37 -5.53
N LEU A 165 -4.32 -10.50 -6.13
CA LEU A 165 -3.19 -11.31 -5.64
C LEU A 165 -1.82 -10.64 -5.84
N LEU A 166 -1.68 -9.85 -6.91
CA LEU A 166 -0.42 -9.25 -7.34
C LEU A 166 -0.37 -7.74 -7.11
N TYR A 167 -1.28 -7.20 -6.28
CA TYR A 167 -1.27 -5.79 -5.95
C TYR A 167 0.02 -5.44 -5.21
N GLY A 168 0.81 -4.51 -5.74
CA GLY A 168 2.08 -4.12 -5.12
C GLY A 168 3.23 -5.09 -5.33
N CYS A 169 3.08 -6.13 -6.16
CA CYS A 169 4.11 -7.15 -6.36
C CYS A 169 5.43 -6.60 -6.91
N GLU A 170 5.40 -5.39 -7.47
CA GLU A 170 6.55 -4.65 -8.00
C GLU A 170 7.54 -4.23 -6.91
N THR A 171 7.09 -4.04 -5.66
CA THR A 171 7.93 -3.61 -4.53
C THR A 171 8.50 -4.78 -3.73
N TRP A 172 7.95 -5.99 -3.89
CA TRP A 172 8.34 -7.14 -3.07
C TRP A 172 9.72 -7.66 -3.45
N ASN A 173 10.59 -7.92 -2.47
CA ASN A 173 11.79 -8.71 -2.68
C ASN A 173 11.57 -10.14 -2.17
N LEU A 174 11.09 -11.02 -3.06
CA LEU A 174 10.61 -12.36 -2.68
C LEU A 174 11.73 -13.39 -2.65
N THR A 175 11.70 -14.23 -1.64
CA THR A 175 12.40 -15.52 -1.61
C THR A 175 11.67 -16.57 -2.44
N LYS A 176 12.36 -17.68 -2.76
CA LYS A 176 11.73 -18.82 -3.44
C LYS A 176 10.61 -19.47 -2.61
N ALA A 177 10.69 -19.42 -1.27
CA ALA A 177 9.63 -19.94 -0.40
C ALA A 177 8.35 -19.09 -0.51
N GLU A 178 8.49 -17.78 -0.60
CA GLU A 178 7.37 -16.84 -0.73
C GLU A 178 6.71 -16.91 -2.11
N GLU A 179 7.50 -17.03 -3.18
CA GLU A 179 6.98 -17.32 -4.52
C GLU A 179 6.15 -18.61 -4.53
N ARG A 180 6.65 -19.68 -3.88
CA ARG A 180 5.93 -20.95 -3.75
C ARG A 180 4.62 -20.79 -2.98
N SER A 181 4.59 -19.95 -1.95
CA SER A 181 3.36 -19.66 -1.20
C SER A 181 2.26 -19.05 -2.08
N LEU A 182 2.62 -18.11 -2.96
CA LEU A 182 1.70 -17.54 -3.94
C LEU A 182 1.25 -18.58 -4.98
N GLN A 183 2.18 -19.43 -5.47
CA GLN A 183 1.84 -20.53 -6.38
C GLN A 183 0.86 -21.52 -5.73
N VAL A 184 1.04 -21.85 -4.44
CA VAL A 184 0.12 -22.74 -3.71
C VAL A 184 -1.29 -22.14 -3.65
N ALA A 185 -1.41 -20.84 -3.40
CA ALA A 185 -2.71 -20.15 -3.41
C ALA A 185 -3.36 -20.21 -4.79
N GLN A 186 -2.62 -19.89 -5.85
CA GLN A 186 -3.12 -19.99 -7.24
C GLN A 186 -3.58 -21.42 -7.57
N ARG A 187 -2.77 -22.43 -7.22
CA ARG A 187 -3.06 -23.84 -7.49
C ARG A 187 -4.30 -24.34 -6.75
N ALA A 188 -4.56 -23.82 -5.55
CA ALA A 188 -5.77 -24.13 -4.80
C ALA A 188 -7.01 -23.52 -5.47
N MET A 189 -6.91 -22.28 -5.97
CA MET A 189 -7.96 -21.63 -6.76
C MET A 189 -8.23 -22.36 -8.09
N GLU A 190 -7.18 -22.77 -8.80
CA GLU A 190 -7.26 -23.57 -10.03
C GLU A 190 -8.00 -24.89 -9.81
N ARG A 191 -7.62 -25.64 -8.77
CA ARG A 191 -8.31 -26.89 -8.41
C ARG A 191 -9.78 -26.65 -8.12
N ARG A 192 -10.11 -25.60 -7.35
CA ARG A 192 -11.49 -25.24 -7.04
C ARG A 192 -12.29 -24.88 -8.29
N MET A 193 -11.71 -24.09 -9.19
CA MET A 193 -12.30 -23.69 -10.47
C MET A 193 -12.60 -24.90 -11.37
N LEU A 194 -11.72 -25.90 -11.37
CA LEU A 194 -11.88 -27.13 -12.16
C LEU A 194 -12.67 -28.23 -11.45
N GLY A 195 -12.99 -28.07 -10.17
CA GLY A 195 -13.64 -29.11 -9.36
C GLY A 195 -12.75 -30.32 -9.07
N ILE A 196 -11.43 -30.16 -9.13
CA ILE A 196 -10.45 -31.24 -8.92
C ILE A 196 -10.11 -31.35 -7.43
N SER A 197 -10.33 -32.54 -6.86
CA SER A 197 -9.95 -32.89 -5.51
C SER A 197 -8.44 -33.12 -5.37
N ARG A 198 -7.90 -32.90 -4.17
CA ARG A 198 -6.51 -33.23 -3.85
C ARG A 198 -6.24 -34.74 -3.92
N LEU A 199 -7.28 -35.57 -3.75
CA LEU A 199 -7.19 -37.03 -3.79
C LEU A 199 -7.04 -37.59 -5.21
N GLU A 200 -7.29 -36.78 -6.24
CA GLU A 200 -7.12 -37.20 -7.63
C GLU A 200 -5.65 -37.24 -8.06
N HIS A 201 -4.71 -36.78 -7.21
CA HIS A 201 -3.26 -36.81 -7.43
C HIS A 201 -2.77 -36.26 -8.79
N LYS A 202 -3.58 -35.40 -9.44
CA LYS A 202 -3.22 -34.77 -10.72
C LYS A 202 -1.98 -33.90 -10.61
N LYS A 203 -1.12 -33.98 -11.61
CA LYS A 203 0.10 -33.18 -11.72
C LYS A 203 -0.25 -31.69 -11.85
N ASN A 204 0.65 -30.83 -11.37
CA ASN A 204 0.38 -29.39 -11.38
C ASN A 204 0.40 -28.84 -12.81
N GLU A 205 1.22 -29.42 -13.68
CA GLU A 205 1.34 -29.10 -15.11
C GLU A 205 0.01 -29.39 -15.82
N GLU A 206 -0.58 -30.56 -15.57
CA GLU A 206 -1.89 -30.95 -16.13
C GLU A 206 -3.02 -30.00 -15.69
N ILE A 207 -3.07 -29.65 -14.40
CA ILE A 207 -4.06 -28.69 -13.88
C ILE A 207 -3.89 -27.32 -14.56
N ARG A 208 -2.64 -26.92 -14.82
CA ARG A 208 -2.33 -25.65 -15.48
C ARG A 208 -2.74 -25.65 -16.95
N GLU A 209 -2.49 -26.73 -17.67
CA GLU A 209 -2.92 -26.90 -19.06
C GLU A 209 -4.45 -26.84 -19.19
N ILE A 210 -5.18 -27.51 -18.30
CA ILE A 210 -6.65 -27.51 -18.30
C ILE A 210 -7.21 -26.12 -17.93
N SER A 211 -6.63 -25.47 -16.91
CA SER A 211 -7.11 -24.15 -16.45
C SER A 211 -6.77 -23.01 -17.40
N GLN A 212 -5.76 -23.18 -18.26
CA GLN A 212 -5.22 -22.15 -19.16
C GLN A 212 -4.81 -20.86 -18.42
N LEU A 213 -4.55 -20.94 -17.13
CA LEU A 213 -4.10 -19.80 -16.33
C LEU A 213 -2.63 -19.55 -16.57
N HIS A 214 -2.20 -18.29 -16.46
CA HIS A 214 -0.78 -17.98 -16.55
C HIS A 214 -0.16 -18.16 -15.16
N GLU A 215 1.07 -18.66 -15.12
CA GLU A 215 1.76 -18.84 -13.85
C GLU A 215 2.00 -17.51 -13.13
N ILE A 216 1.58 -17.43 -11.87
CA ILE A 216 1.65 -16.21 -11.07
C ILE A 216 3.08 -15.67 -10.95
N VAL A 217 4.08 -16.54 -10.83
CA VAL A 217 5.49 -16.15 -10.73
C VAL A 217 5.99 -15.52 -12.03
N ASN A 218 5.57 -16.03 -13.19
CA ASN A 218 5.93 -15.46 -14.48
C ASN A 218 5.29 -14.08 -14.66
N LEU A 219 4.03 -13.90 -14.24
CA LEU A 219 3.36 -12.60 -14.22
C LEU A 219 4.05 -11.61 -13.28
N LEU A 220 4.45 -12.08 -12.10
CA LEU A 220 5.16 -11.29 -11.10
C LEU A 220 6.50 -10.78 -11.65
N HIS A 221 7.32 -11.67 -12.22
CA HIS A 221 8.58 -11.27 -12.86
C HIS A 221 8.35 -10.33 -14.05
N LYS A 222 7.28 -10.53 -14.83
CA LYS A 222 6.94 -9.63 -15.94
C LYS A 222 6.60 -8.23 -15.42
N ARG A 223 5.76 -8.10 -14.38
CA ARG A 223 5.41 -6.81 -13.75
C ARG A 223 6.63 -6.12 -13.17
N LYS A 224 7.47 -6.85 -12.42
CA LYS A 224 8.76 -6.33 -11.91
C LYS A 224 9.70 -5.88 -13.03
N LYS A 225 9.76 -6.61 -14.14
CA LYS A 225 10.62 -6.23 -15.28
C LYS A 225 10.15 -4.94 -15.95
N ILE A 226 8.85 -4.69 -16.02
CA ILE A 226 8.31 -3.43 -16.56
C ILE A 226 8.74 -2.25 -15.67
N VAL A 227 8.54 -2.36 -14.36
CA VAL A 227 8.99 -1.32 -13.40
C VAL A 227 10.50 -1.17 -13.41
N GLY A 228 11.24 -2.28 -13.40
CA GLY A 228 12.70 -2.27 -13.49
C GLY A 228 13.22 -1.68 -14.82
N ARG A 229 12.47 -1.80 -15.93
CA ARG A 229 12.80 -1.11 -17.19
C ARG A 229 12.57 0.39 -17.07
N ALA A 230 11.47 0.82 -16.46
CA ALA A 230 11.23 2.23 -16.15
C ALA A 230 12.29 2.81 -15.19
N ARG A 231 12.87 1.98 -14.32
CA ARG A 231 13.85 2.38 -13.29
C ARG A 231 15.31 2.36 -13.75
N ARG A 232 15.66 1.66 -14.83
CA ARG A 232 17.05 1.54 -15.37
C ARG A 232 17.53 2.80 -16.13
N GLN A 233 17.12 3.98 -15.66
CA GLN A 233 17.64 5.26 -16.10
C GLN A 233 18.52 5.97 -15.05
N ASN A 234 18.77 5.36 -13.88
CA ASN A 234 19.90 5.71 -13.00
C ASN A 234 20.10 4.66 -11.89
N GLU A 235 21.35 4.36 -11.55
CA GLU A 235 21.75 3.19 -10.73
C GLU A 235 22.00 3.46 -9.23
N ARG A 236 22.23 2.36 -8.50
CA ARG A 236 22.01 2.02 -7.07
C ARG A 236 22.78 2.80 -5.99
N GLN A 237 22.22 2.87 -4.77
CA GLN A 237 22.97 2.88 -3.50
C GLN A 237 22.13 2.41 -2.28
N SER A 238 22.85 2.09 -1.18
CA SER A 238 22.41 1.46 0.08
C SER A 238 21.62 2.42 0.99
N LEU A 239 20.61 1.90 1.70
CA LEU A 239 19.81 2.64 2.69
C LEU A 239 20.30 2.29 4.10
N ASP A 240 21.12 3.16 4.71
CA ASP A 240 21.43 3.10 6.14
C ASP A 240 20.71 4.25 6.87
N GLY A 241 19.87 3.91 7.85
CA GLY A 241 19.00 4.81 8.64
C GLY A 241 17.51 4.72 8.28
N VAL A 242 16.60 4.78 9.27
CA VAL A 242 15.14 4.87 9.07
C VAL A 242 14.49 5.62 10.23
N THR A 243 13.64 6.61 9.93
CA THR A 243 12.41 6.84 10.70
C THR A 243 11.33 7.47 9.81
N PHE A 244 10.09 6.99 9.96
CA PHE A 244 8.90 7.46 9.24
C PHE A 244 7.82 7.99 10.21
N ALA A 245 7.18 9.12 9.90
CA ALA A 245 5.92 9.55 10.54
C ALA A 245 4.81 9.64 9.49
N LEU A 246 3.76 8.84 9.65
CA LEU A 246 2.62 8.86 8.74
C LEU A 246 1.55 9.79 9.29
N VAL A 247 1.26 10.85 8.55
CA VAL A 247 0.40 11.97 8.93
C VAL A 247 -0.82 11.97 7.99
N PRO A 248 -1.93 11.30 8.36
CA PRO A 248 -3.19 11.46 7.65
C PRO A 248 -3.80 12.82 7.98
N THR A 249 -4.07 13.62 6.94
CA THR A 249 -4.67 14.95 7.06
C THR A 249 -6.16 14.89 6.72
N ASN A 250 -7.04 15.04 7.71
CA ASN A 250 -8.48 15.02 7.41
C ASN A 250 -8.88 16.30 6.66
N LYS A 251 -9.70 16.15 5.60
CA LYS A 251 -10.59 17.21 5.12
C LYS A 251 -11.70 17.39 6.16
N THR A 252 -11.71 18.50 6.88
CA THR A 252 -12.87 18.84 7.73
C THR A 252 -14.04 19.21 6.84
N SER A 253 -15.08 18.37 6.81
CA SER A 253 -16.44 18.77 6.44
C SER A 253 -17.26 18.80 7.73
N ARG A 254 -17.49 19.99 8.29
CA ARG A 254 -18.56 20.18 9.27
C ARG A 254 -19.81 20.58 8.50
N TYR A 255 -20.79 19.69 8.47
CA TYR A 255 -22.19 20.09 8.47
C TYR A 255 -22.78 19.51 9.76
N GLU A 256 -22.96 20.38 10.76
CA GLU A 256 -23.81 20.11 11.91
C GLU A 256 -25.25 20.19 11.41
N ASP A 257 -25.92 19.04 11.39
CA ASP A 257 -27.36 18.93 11.13
C ASP A 257 -28.10 19.30 12.40
N HIS A 258 -28.46 20.57 12.54
CA HIS A 258 -29.49 20.99 13.49
C HIS A 258 -30.84 20.90 12.81
N ARG A 259 -31.48 19.74 12.91
CA ARG A 259 -32.93 19.61 12.85
C ARG A 259 -33.37 18.47 13.78
N CYS A 260 -33.90 18.85 14.93
CA CYS A 260 -35.10 18.32 15.60
C CYS A 260 -35.21 19.01 16.96
N ASP A 261 -36.19 19.90 17.12
CA ASP A 261 -37.18 19.92 18.21
C ASP A 261 -37.98 21.23 18.15
N GLY A 262 -39.31 21.10 18.02
CA GLY A 262 -40.28 22.19 18.02
C GLY A 262 -41.23 22.15 16.83
#